data_AF-A0A7X6P2Z4-F1
#
_entry.id   AF-A0A7X6P2Z4-F1
#
_cell.length_a   1.000
_cell.length_b   1.000
_cell.length_c   1.000
_cell.angle_alpha   90.00
_cell.angle_beta   90.00
_cell.angle_gamma   90.00
#
_symmetry.space_group_name_H-M   'P 1'
#
loop_
_entity.id
_entity.type
_entity.pdbx_description
1 polymer ?
#
loop_
_entity_poly.entity_id
_entity_poly.type
_entity_poly.pdbx_seq_one_letter_code
_entity_poly.pdbx_strand_id
1 'polypeptide(L)'
;LAGFPAFQHLVANPLLTIDGDTASGRTMCFNPMVSPSENIGDQNVFFCGLWYLDTFVRTEEGWKFTSRSEEKSFTYNMSGAFR
;
A
#
# COMPACT_ATOMS: atom_id res chain seq x y z
N LEU A 1 -0.94 9.90 2.84
CA LEU A 1 0.48 10.05 2.44
C LEU A 1 0.98 11.49 2.36
N ALA A 2 0.11 12.52 2.40
CA ALA A 2 0.49 13.94 2.24
C ALA A 2 1.57 14.45 3.21
N GLY A 3 1.79 13.77 4.33
CA GLY A 3 2.85 14.08 5.29
C GLY A 3 4.22 13.48 4.97
N PHE A 4 4.41 12.73 3.88
CA PHE A 4 5.71 12.13 3.53
C PHE A 4 6.27 12.78 2.26
N PRO A 5 7.49 13.34 2.28
CA PRO A 5 8.06 14.05 1.12
C PRO A 5 8.22 13.19 -0.14
N ALA A 6 8.48 11.88 0.03
CA ALA A 6 8.56 10.93 -1.07
C ALA A 6 8.16 9.53 -0.61
N PHE A 7 7.59 8.76 -1.53
CA PHE A 7 7.21 7.37 -1.31
C PHE A 7 7.09 6.64 -2.65
N GLN A 8 7.22 5.32 -2.63
CA GLN A 8 7.00 4.45 -3.79
C GLN A 8 6.10 3.30 -3.40
N HIS A 9 5.16 2.91 -4.26
CA HIS A 9 4.32 1.74 -4.06
C HIS A 9 4.70 0.68 -5.09
N LEU A 10 5.38 -0.37 -4.66
CA LEU A 10 5.55 -1.57 -5.45
C LEU A 10 4.44 -2.54 -5.08
N VAL A 11 3.57 -2.82 -6.05
CA VAL A 11 2.45 -3.77 -5.91
C VAL A 11 2.82 -5.05 -6.65
N ALA A 12 2.78 -6.19 -5.97
CA ALA A 12 3.27 -7.46 -6.51
C ALA A 12 2.51 -8.68 -5.98
N ASN A 13 2.70 -9.82 -6.66
CA ASN A 13 2.13 -11.14 -6.36
C ASN A 13 0.64 -11.08 -5.99
N PRO A 14 -0.23 -10.60 -6.89
CA PRO A 14 -1.67 -10.59 -6.62
C PRO A 14 -2.21 -12.02 -6.57
N LEU A 15 -2.99 -12.31 -5.52
CA LEU A 15 -3.85 -13.49 -5.44
C LEU A 15 -5.30 -13.01 -5.61
N LEU A 16 -5.94 -13.42 -6.70
CA LEU A 16 -7.31 -13.03 -7.03
C LEU A 16 -8.24 -14.23 -6.96
N THR A 17 -9.42 -14.04 -6.38
CA THR A 17 -10.55 -14.96 -6.48
C THR A 17 -11.67 -14.25 -7.25
N ILE A 18 -12.09 -14.83 -8.38
CA ILE A 18 -13.10 -14.24 -9.26
C ILE A 18 -14.37 -15.09 -9.15
N ASP A 19 -15.50 -14.44 -8.88
CA ASP A 19 -16.83 -15.05 -8.79
C ASP A 19 -17.81 -14.23 -9.63
N GLY A 20 -17.99 -14.66 -10.88
CA GLY A 20 -18.80 -13.99 -11.89
C GLY A 20 -18.36 -12.53 -12.11
N ASP A 21 -19.25 -11.61 -11.76
CA ASP A 21 -19.05 -10.16 -11.87
C ASP A 21 -18.48 -9.53 -10.59
N THR A 22 -18.08 -10.33 -9.61
CA THR A 22 -17.40 -9.87 -8.40
C THR A 22 -16.04 -10.54 -8.25
N ALA A 23 -15.12 -9.91 -7.53
CA ALA A 23 -13.85 -10.53 -7.18
C ALA A 23 -13.31 -9.98 -5.87
N SER A 24 -12.43 -10.76 -5.23
CA SER A 24 -11.60 -10.32 -4.11
C SER A 24 -10.13 -10.52 -4.45
N GLY A 25 -9.27 -9.63 -3.96
CA GLY A 25 -7.83 -9.70 -4.17
C GLY A 25 -7.05 -9.52 -2.88
N ARG A 26 -5.96 -10.27 -2.74
CA ARG A 26 -4.90 -10.00 -1.75
C ARG A 26 -3.59 -9.78 -2.49
N THR A 27 -3.04 -8.57 -2.37
CA THR A 27 -1.85 -8.18 -3.14
C THR A 27 -0.79 -7.60 -2.21
N MET A 28 0.48 -7.95 -2.43
CA MET A 28 1.58 -7.35 -1.66
C MET A 28 1.71 -5.88 -2.02
N CYS A 29 1.99 -5.06 -1.02
CA CYS A 29 2.48 -3.70 -1.20
C CYS A 29 3.78 -3.53 -0.42
N PHE A 30 4.85 -3.26 -1.14
CA PHE A 30 6.08 -2.75 -0.56
C PHE A 30 6.12 -1.24 -0.76
N ASN A 31 6.11 -0.52 0.36
CA ASN A 31 6.04 0.93 0.38
C ASN A 31 7.23 1.55 1.13
N PRO A 32 8.35 1.83 0.43
CA PRO A 32 9.38 2.74 0.92
C PRO A 32 8.85 4.16 1.05
N MET A 33 9.19 4.80 2.17
CA MET A 33 8.70 6.13 2.52
C MET A 33 9.82 6.95 3.15
N VAL A 34 9.91 8.23 2.81
CA VAL A 34 10.83 9.18 3.42
C VAL A 34 10.14 9.86 4.59
N SER A 35 10.70 9.76 5.80
CA SER A 35 10.21 10.48 6.98
C SER A 35 10.42 12.00 6.81
N PRO A 36 9.46 12.83 7.26
CA PRO A 36 9.68 14.27 7.44
C PRO A 36 10.90 14.56 8.33
N SER A 37 11.64 15.59 7.97
CA SER A 37 12.71 16.16 8.79
C SER A 37 12.71 17.68 8.63
N GLU A 38 13.01 18.41 9.70
CA GLU A 38 13.17 19.86 9.68
C GLU A 38 14.47 20.29 8.99
N ASN A 39 15.49 19.42 8.97
CA ASN A 39 16.77 19.67 8.32
C ASN A 39 16.89 18.91 7.00
N ILE A 40 17.23 19.64 5.93
CA ILE A 40 17.56 19.06 4.63
C ILE A 40 18.83 18.21 4.78
N GLY A 41 18.73 16.91 4.51
CA GLY A 41 19.84 15.95 4.63
C GLY A 41 19.64 14.90 5.72
N ASP A 42 18.78 15.18 6.72
CA ASP A 42 18.47 14.25 7.83
C ASP A 42 17.26 13.34 7.53
N GLN A 43 16.84 13.29 6.26
CA GLN A 43 15.72 12.47 5.83
C GLN A 43 16.08 10.99 5.92
N ASN A 44 15.27 10.21 6.64
CA ASN A 44 15.42 8.76 6.72
C ASN A 44 14.39 8.07 5.83
N VAL A 45 14.79 6.98 5.18
CA VAL A 45 13.88 6.08 4.50
C VAL A 45 13.52 4.93 5.44
N PHE A 46 12.23 4.70 5.60
CA PHE A 46 11.69 3.50 6.25
C PHE A 46 10.92 2.67 5.24
N PHE A 47 10.80 1.37 5.53
CA PHE A 47 10.08 0.44 4.67
C PHE A 47 8.83 -0.08 5.37
N CYS A 48 7.73 -0.08 4.64
CA CYS A 48 6.49 -0.73 5.03
C CYS A 48 6.23 -1.92 4.11
N GLY A 49 6.01 -3.09 4.69
CA GLY A 49 5.34 -4.19 4.02
C GLY A 49 3.87 -4.18 4.42
N LEU A 50 2.97 -4.11 3.45
CA LEU A 50 1.52 -4.13 3.63
C LEU A 50 0.90 -5.19 2.71
N TRP A 51 -0.32 -5.58 3.01
CA TRP A 51 -1.20 -6.33 2.13
C TRP A 51 -2.40 -5.46 1.79
N TYR A 52 -2.66 -5.29 0.49
CA TYR A 52 -3.94 -4.76 0.04
C TYR A 52 -4.97 -5.88 0.02
N LEU A 53 -6.10 -5.65 0.67
CA LEU A 53 -7.28 -6.49 0.63
C LEU A 53 -8.33 -5.73 -0.18
N ASP A 54 -8.55 -6.18 -1.41
CA ASP A 54 -9.35 -5.48 -2.40
C ASP A 54 -10.64 -6.24 -2.70
N THR A 55 -11.72 -5.51 -2.95
CA THR A 55 -12.93 -6.06 -3.56
C THR A 55 -13.22 -5.34 -4.87
N PHE A 56 -13.77 -6.07 -5.83
CA PHE A 56 -14.00 -5.58 -7.18
C PHE A 56 -15.39 -5.95 -7.69
N VAL A 57 -15.89 -5.14 -8.63
CA VAL A 57 -17.07 -5.44 -9.44
C VAL A 57 -16.74 -5.25 -10.92
N ARG A 58 -17.21 -6.14 -11.78
CA ARG A 58 -17.15 -6.00 -13.23
C ARG A 58 -18.35 -5.16 -13.68
N THR A 59 -18.08 -4.09 -14.40
CA THR A 59 -19.11 -3.30 -15.09
C THR A 59 -18.94 -3.43 -16.60
N GLU A 60 -19.84 -2.83 -17.38
CA GLU A 60 -19.72 -2.76 -18.84
C GLU A 60 -18.41 -2.07 -19.30
N GLU A 61 -17.84 -1.22 -18.45
CA GLU A 61 -16.55 -0.53 -18.70
C GLU A 61 -15.33 -1.30 -18.16
N GLY A 62 -15.52 -2.51 -17.64
CA GLY A 62 -14.49 -3.33 -17.04
C GLY A 62 -14.50 -3.35 -15.51
N TRP A 63 -13.44 -3.90 -14.92
CA TRP A 63 -13.34 -4.06 -13.46
C TRP A 63 -13.09 -2.74 -12.75
N LYS A 64 -13.82 -2.51 -11.65
CA LYS A 64 -13.66 -1.35 -10.76
C LYS A 64 -13.44 -1.83 -9.32
N PHE A 65 -12.67 -1.07 -8.55
CA PHE A 65 -12.58 -1.28 -7.10
C PHE A 65 -13.91 -0.89 -6.45
N THR A 66 -14.43 -1.75 -5.58
CA THR A 66 -15.54 -1.42 -4.68
C THR A 66 -15.03 -1.08 -3.28
N SER A 67 -13.91 -1.69 -2.86
CA SER A 67 -13.21 -1.30 -1.64
C SER A 67 -11.74 -1.72 -1.69
N ARG A 68 -10.93 -1.07 -0.84
CA ARG A 68 -9.54 -1.43 -0.54
C ARG A 68 -9.30 -1.17 0.94
N SER A 69 -8.77 -2.17 1.64
CA SER A 69 -8.20 -2.00 2.97
C SER A 69 -6.74 -2.43 2.99
N GLU A 70 -6.02 -1.95 3.99
CA GLU A 70 -4.59 -2.21 4.19
C GLU A 70 -4.39 -3.02 5.46
N GLU A 71 -3.67 -4.13 5.35
CA GLU A 71 -3.22 -4.94 6.47
C GLU A 71 -1.70 -4.79 6.62
N LYS A 72 -1.24 -4.41 7.81
CA LYS A 72 0.19 -4.27 8.08
C LYS A 72 0.87 -5.64 8.11
N SER A 73 1.98 -5.78 7.40
CA SER A 73 2.84 -6.97 7.44
C SER A 73 4.07 -6.71 8.31
N PHE A 74 4.88 -5.70 7.94
CA PHE A 74 6.06 -5.30 8.71
C PHE A 74 6.38 -3.82 8.53
N THR A 75 7.17 -3.28 9.45
CA THR A 75 7.89 -2.02 9.26
C THR A 75 9.37 -2.22 9.58
N TYR A 76 10.24 -1.53 8.84
CA TYR A 76 11.68 -1.55 9.06
C TYR A 76 12.22 -0.13 9.10
N ASN A 77 13.08 0.15 10.09
CA ASN A 77 13.76 1.44 10.28
C ASN A 77 12.80 2.65 10.42
N MET A 78 11.55 2.41 10.81
CA MET A 78 10.58 3.46 11.11
C MET A 78 10.94 4.10 12.45
N SER A 79 11.16 5.42 12.47
CA SER A 79 11.55 6.11 13.71
C SER A 79 10.40 6.07 14.73
N GLY A 80 10.74 6.09 16.02
CA GLY A 80 9.77 6.03 17.11
C GLY A 80 8.77 7.19 17.15
N ALA A 81 9.07 8.31 16.47
CA ALA A 81 8.16 9.44 16.32
C ALA A 81 6.94 9.14 15.43
N PHE A 82 6.96 8.03 14.69
CA PHE A 82 5.89 7.63 13.77
C PHE A 82 5.33 6.21 14.07
N ARG A 83 5.62 5.64 15.24
CA ARG A 83 5.16 4.30 15.63
C ARG A 83 3.70 4.27 16.07
#